data_AF-A0A9R1NLG0-F1
#
_entry.id   AF-A0A9R1NLG0-F1
#
_cell.length_a   1.000
_cell.length_b   1.000
_cell.length_c   1.000
_cell.angle_alpha   90.00
_cell.angle_beta   90.00
_cell.angle_gamma   90.00
#
_symmetry.space_group_name_H-M   'P 1'
#
loop_
_entity.id
_entity.type
_entity.pdbx_description
1 polymer ?
#
loop_
_entity_poly.entity_id
_entity_poly.type
_entity_poly.pdbx_seq_one_letter_code
_entity_poly.pdbx_strand_id
1 'polypeptide(L)'
;MGVESAQPTPAATAEQAQDLIDAARYDELEDVVALFSAGVPLDSADSQGRTALHMASANGHLAVVEYLIQNGAVRMLLFFYACLHY
;
A
#
# COMPACT_ATOMS: atom_id res chain seq x y z
N MET A 1 -22.78 -3.95 -18.36
CA MET A 1 -22.48 -4.00 -16.91
C MET A 1 -21.37 -2.99 -16.69
N GLY A 2 -21.64 -1.72 -16.45
CA GLY A 2 -22.39 -1.20 -15.30
C GLY A 2 -21.38 -0.71 -14.25
N VAL A 3 -20.44 0.15 -14.68
CA VAL A 3 -19.44 0.79 -13.81
C VAL A 3 -20.02 2.09 -13.30
N GLU A 4 -20.86 2.01 -12.27
CA GLU A 4 -21.40 3.20 -11.63
C GLU A 4 -21.44 2.97 -10.11
N SER A 5 -20.49 3.59 -9.41
CA SER A 5 -20.57 3.90 -7.99
C SER A 5 -19.61 5.06 -7.69
N ALA A 6 -20.12 6.27 -7.91
CA ALA A 6 -19.96 7.45 -7.05
C ALA A 6 -18.58 7.72 -6.39
N GLN A 7 -17.91 8.75 -6.91
CA GLN A 7 -17.03 9.66 -6.14
C GLN A 7 -17.91 10.50 -5.17
N PRO A 8 -17.46 11.12 -4.03
CA PRO A 8 -16.15 11.79 -3.83
C PRO A 8 -15.55 11.86 -2.39
N THR A 9 -14.23 12.09 -2.24
CA THR A 9 -13.58 13.05 -1.29
C THR A 9 -12.07 13.16 -1.58
N PRO A 10 -11.43 14.33 -1.40
CA PRO A 10 -10.12 14.62 -1.97
C PRO A 10 -8.99 14.27 -0.99
N ALA A 11 -8.24 13.18 -1.22
CA ALA A 11 -6.85 13.05 -0.77
C ALA A 11 -6.13 11.77 -1.26
N ALA A 12 -6.82 10.63 -1.37
CA ALA A 12 -6.28 9.39 -1.95
C ALA A 12 -7.45 8.50 -2.36
N THR A 13 -7.64 8.25 -3.66
CA THR A 13 -8.78 7.50 -4.19
C THR A 13 -8.51 6.00 -4.09
N ALA A 14 -9.56 5.21 -3.84
CA ALA A 14 -9.50 3.75 -3.81
C ALA A 14 -8.93 3.13 -5.11
N GLU A 15 -8.94 3.88 -6.21
CA GLU A 15 -8.24 3.52 -7.46
C GLU A 15 -6.74 3.47 -7.27
N GLN A 16 -6.13 4.47 -6.62
CA GLN A 16 -4.68 4.49 -6.38
C GLN A 16 -4.23 3.39 -5.42
N ALA A 17 -5.09 3.02 -4.47
CA ALA A 17 -4.88 1.85 -3.62
C ALA A 17 -4.92 0.54 -4.42
N GLN A 18 -5.85 0.42 -5.36
CA GLN A 18 -5.95 -0.73 -6.26
C GLN A 18 -4.74 -0.79 -7.20
N ASP A 19 -4.33 0.35 -7.76
CA ASP A 19 -3.15 0.48 -8.60
C ASP A 19 -1.87 0.08 -7.84
N LEU A 20 -1.75 0.46 -6.55
CA LEU A 20 -0.66 0.02 -5.69
C LEU A 20 -0.63 -1.51 -5.51
N ILE A 21 -1.81 -2.11 -5.33
CA ILE A 21 -1.96 -3.56 -5.15
C ILE A 21 -1.61 -4.32 -6.44
N ASP A 22 -1.96 -3.76 -7.60
CA ASP A 22 -1.65 -4.35 -8.89
C ASP A 22 -0.17 -4.16 -9.26
N ALA A 23 0.42 -2.99 -9.02
CA ALA A 23 1.87 -2.77 -9.14
C ALA A 23 2.67 -3.76 -8.27
N ALA A 24 2.23 -3.96 -7.03
CA ALA A 24 2.83 -4.93 -6.11
C ALA A 24 2.60 -6.40 -6.52
N ARG A 25 1.64 -6.68 -7.41
CA ARG A 25 1.42 -8.01 -7.98
C ARG A 25 2.35 -8.30 -9.16
N TYR A 26 2.71 -7.27 -9.93
CA TYR A 26 3.52 -7.40 -11.15
C TYR A 26 5.01 -7.04 -10.96
N ASP A 27 5.46 -6.82 -9.72
CA ASP A 27 6.83 -6.41 -9.36
C ASP A 27 7.21 -5.02 -9.92
N GLU A 28 6.22 -4.13 -10.06
CA GLU A 28 6.40 -2.76 -10.55
C GLU A 28 6.83 -1.84 -9.40
N LEU A 29 8.05 -2.05 -8.90
CA LEU A 29 8.59 -1.31 -7.76
C LEU A 29 8.58 0.21 -8.01
N GLU A 30 8.91 0.67 -9.22
CA GLU A 30 8.89 2.08 -9.56
C GLU A 30 7.50 2.72 -9.36
N ASP A 31 6.45 2.02 -9.75
CA ASP A 31 5.07 2.50 -9.58
C ASP A 31 4.64 2.50 -8.12
N VAL A 32 5.06 1.49 -7.34
CA VAL A 32 4.87 1.47 -5.88
C VAL A 32 5.54 2.67 -5.22
N VAL A 33 6.76 3.02 -5.64
CA VAL A 33 7.49 4.21 -5.14
C VAL A 33 6.78 5.51 -5.56
N ALA A 34 6.33 5.60 -6.80
CA ALA A 34 5.63 6.78 -7.32
C ALA A 34 4.31 7.03 -6.58
N LEU A 35 3.52 5.98 -6.36
CA LEU A 35 2.26 6.03 -5.61
C LEU A 35 2.51 6.40 -4.14
N PHE A 36 3.55 5.84 -3.52
CA PHE A 36 3.93 6.24 -2.17
C PHE A 36 4.33 7.72 -2.10
N SER A 37 5.11 8.20 -3.07
CA SER A 37 5.49 9.61 -3.16
C SER A 37 4.30 10.53 -3.45
N ALA A 38 3.23 10.02 -4.06
CA ALA A 38 1.97 10.72 -4.25
C ALA A 38 1.11 10.79 -2.97
N GLY A 39 1.55 10.15 -1.88
CA GLY A 39 0.84 10.14 -0.60
C GLY A 39 -0.18 9.01 -0.46
N VAL A 40 -0.10 7.98 -1.31
CA VAL A 40 -0.99 6.82 -1.24
C VAL A 40 -0.65 5.97 -0.01
N PRO A 41 -1.64 5.56 0.80
CA PRO A 41 -1.41 4.71 1.95
C PRO A 41 -0.98 3.30 1.51
N LEU A 42 0.18 2.82 1.97
CA LEU A 42 0.66 1.45 1.71
C LEU A 42 -0.14 0.37 2.44
N ASP A 43 -0.92 0.76 3.45
CA ASP A 43 -1.83 -0.09 4.21
C ASP A 43 -3.22 -0.22 3.55
N SER A 44 -3.40 0.38 2.36
CA SER A 44 -4.65 0.25 1.63
C SER A 44 -4.94 -1.21 1.27
N ALA A 45 -6.20 -1.59 1.45
CA ALA A 45 -6.69 -2.93 1.19
C ALA A 45 -7.78 -2.91 0.11
N ASP A 46 -7.83 -3.96 -0.70
CA ASP A 46 -8.91 -4.16 -1.66
C ASP A 46 -10.23 -4.58 -1.00
N SER A 47 -11.26 -4.81 -1.81
CA SER A 47 -12.57 -5.31 -1.37
C SER A 47 -12.53 -6.68 -0.67
N GLN A 48 -11.42 -7.40 -0.73
CA GLN A 48 -11.18 -8.69 -0.07
C GLN A 48 -10.28 -8.55 1.16
N GLY A 49 -9.91 -7.32 1.55
CA GLY A 49 -9.01 -7.06 2.68
C GLY A 49 -7.54 -7.35 2.39
N ARG A 50 -7.15 -7.49 1.11
CA ARG A 50 -5.79 -7.79 0.70
C ARG A 50 -5.04 -6.49 0.42
N THR A 51 -3.86 -6.36 0.99
CA THR A 51 -2.98 -5.19 0.80
C THR A 51 -1.91 -5.48 -0.27
N ALA A 52 -1.19 -4.43 -0.69
CA ALA A 52 -0.04 -4.58 -1.59
C ALA A 52 0.99 -5.59 -1.06
N LEU A 53 1.19 -5.62 0.26
CA LEU A 53 2.08 -6.57 0.92
C LEU A 53 1.61 -8.02 0.78
N HIS A 54 0.30 -8.28 0.80
CA HIS A 54 -0.25 -9.62 0.56
C HIS A 54 0.04 -10.09 -0.86
N MET A 55 -0.15 -9.22 -1.86
CA MET A 55 0.11 -9.58 -3.26
C MET A 55 1.61 -9.80 -3.52
N ALA A 56 2.47 -8.89 -3.06
CA ALA A 56 3.91 -9.01 -3.24
C ALA A 56 4.45 -10.27 -2.55
N SER A 57 4.00 -10.58 -1.33
CA SER A 57 4.41 -11.79 -0.60
C SER A 57 3.90 -13.08 -1.26
N ALA A 58 2.66 -13.08 -1.77
CA ALA A 58 2.08 -14.24 -2.43
C ALA A 58 2.78 -14.58 -3.76
N ASN A 59 3.29 -13.57 -4.46
CA ASN A 59 4.02 -13.75 -5.73
C ASN A 59 5.54 -13.90 -5.54
N GLY A 60 6.07 -13.66 -4.34
CA GLY A 60 7.50 -13.79 -4.05
C GLY A 60 8.35 -12.58 -4.44
N HIS A 61 7.72 -11.40 -4.60
CA HIS A 61 8.35 -10.16 -5.02
C HIS A 61 9.10 -9.51 -3.85
N LEU A 62 10.28 -10.04 -3.55
CA LEU A 62 11.04 -9.69 -2.35
C LEU A 62 11.39 -8.20 -2.29
N ALA A 63 11.75 -7.59 -3.42
CA ALA A 63 12.11 -6.17 -3.49
C ALA A 63 10.93 -5.26 -3.10
N VAL A 64 9.74 -5.54 -3.63
CA VAL A 64 8.52 -4.82 -3.27
C VAL A 64 8.13 -5.07 -1.81
N VAL A 65 8.24 -6.30 -1.32
CA VAL A 65 7.98 -6.64 0.09
C VAL A 65 8.91 -5.86 1.02
N GLU A 66 10.21 -5.85 0.74
CA GLU A 66 11.20 -5.11 1.52
C GLU A 66 10.89 -3.61 1.53
N TYR A 67 10.53 -3.04 0.38
CA TYR A 67 10.16 -1.63 0.28
C TYR A 67 8.89 -1.31 1.07
N LEU A 68 7.84 -2.13 0.95
CA LEU A 68 6.58 -1.97 1.68
C LEU A 68 6.78 -2.12 3.20
N ILE A 69 7.62 -3.04 3.66
CA ILE A 69 7.97 -3.19 5.07
C ILE A 69 8.81 -1.99 5.53
N GLN A 70 9.82 -1.58 4.76
CA GLN A 70 10.67 -0.43 5.10
C GLN A 70 9.92 0.89 5.12
N ASN A 71 8.76 1.03 4.48
CA ASN A 71 7.97 2.26 4.52
C ASN A 71 6.71 2.13 5.40
N GLY A 72 6.11 0.94 5.48
CA GLY A 72 4.93 0.65 6.30
C GLY A 72 5.26 0.28 7.76
N ALA A 73 6.32 -0.51 8.01
CA ALA A 73 6.68 -0.97 9.35
C ALA A 73 7.36 0.12 10.21
N VAL A 74 7.97 1.14 9.60
CA VAL A 74 8.52 2.30 10.35
C VAL A 74 7.40 3.02 11.09
N ARG A 75 6.21 3.10 10.48
CA ARG A 75 5.04 3.69 11.13
C ARG A 75 4.59 2.85 12.33
N MET A 76 4.66 1.52 12.26
CA MET A 76 4.32 0.62 13.37
C MET A 76 5.35 0.71 14.51
N LEU A 77 6.64 0.72 14.18
CA LEU A 77 7.72 0.74 15.18
C LEU A 77 7.77 2.07 15.95
N LEU A 78 7.43 3.20 15.32
CA LEU A 78 7.37 4.49 16.01
C LEU A 78 6.34 4.52 17.14
N PHE A 79 5.23 3.78 17.04
CA PHE A 79 4.25 3.70 18.15
C PHE A 79 4.75 2.86 19.34
N PHE A 80 5.52 1.80 19.09
CA PHE A 80 6.07 0.96 20.16
C PHE A 80 7.30 1.58 20.83
N TYR A 81 8.15 2.30 20.07
CA TYR A 81 9.33 2.96 20.63
C TYR A 81 9.01 4.28 21.34
N ALA A 82 7.98 5.03 20.92
CA ALA A 82 7.59 6.27 21.61
C ALA A 82 7.03 6.02 23.02
N CYS A 83 6.47 4.83 23.29
CA CYS A 83 6.00 4.46 24.63
C CYS A 83 7.12 3.95 25.56
N LEU A 84 8.33 3.64 25.04
CA LEU A 84 9.44 3.13 25.86
C LEU A 84 10.39 4.22 26.37
N HIS A 85 10.06 5.50 26.15
CA HIS A 85 10.84 6.65 26.58
C HIS A 85 9.99 7.67 27.37
N TYR A 86 9.20 7.18 28.33
CA TYR A 86 8.65 7.96 29.44
C TYR A 86 8.70 7.18 30.75
#